data_AF-A0A841KYQ5-F1
#
_entry.id   AF-A0A841KYQ5-F1
#
_cell.length_a   1.000
_cell.length_b   1.000
_cell.length_c   1.000
_cell.angle_alpha   90.00
_cell.angle_beta   90.00
_cell.angle_gamma   90.00
#
_symmetry.space_group_name_H-M   'P 1'
#
loop_
_entity.id
_entity.type
_entity.pdbx_description
1 polymer ?
#
loop_
_entity_poly.entity_id
_entity_poly.type
_entity_poly.pdbx_seq_one_letter_code
_entity_poly.pdbx_strand_id
1 'polypeptide(L)'
;MIGRIMGLFFAFAVVLNGYFFYLSKSIIGILIGSALSLSAGGILYILIIPIKQILEDSEKILNTNIHKKISSKHEKGALSPIVQALKRLQKNNMALVGKILTASDKIYSYSNDIQIYSEETEKGSKDINQSIFHITEQMERQAIDAGKTKEDISVIFKDIQEMAEFANTSKEEAKNMQHVITESVAIFEKITERLQEGSHASRSLAQEIKELENQANRIVDIVNVVTNISKQTGLLALNAAIEAARAGEEGKGFAVVANEVKKLATESTTSIEGIKALIESIIRQIEVIVGKMNHELSIVDGNIQLSAQAKKKFFDIQGATETTTKAIDHILALTQKEVEKIRGVDNFMGAVANAATACSATAEETTTASQHQAKAMEEIYESIEKFGNMARELKTIIMSYAQEFHLDEDDQNHIENVKNLLQGIAKEHKLEELTNGKLKEVKEKNTYLELLAVTGIDGLIKAATFELNSTIRDVGHREFYLDAIKGNIYVSKPYISSLTDDYCVTIAMPIKETSGRICGTLIGDVTL
;
A
#
# COMPACT_ATOMS: atom_id res chain seq x y z
N MET A 1 80.39 -133.78 -31.56
CA MET A 1 80.11 -132.58 -32.39
C MET A 1 78.64 -132.13 -32.36
N ILE A 2 77.66 -133.00 -32.06
CA ILE A 2 76.21 -132.68 -32.08
C ILE A 2 75.74 -131.81 -30.89
N GLY A 3 76.30 -131.98 -29.69
CA GLY A 3 75.87 -131.23 -28.50
C GLY A 3 76.14 -129.71 -28.54
N ARG A 4 77.07 -129.23 -29.37
CA ARG A 4 77.42 -127.81 -29.49
C ARG A 4 76.45 -127.02 -30.38
N ILE A 5 75.77 -127.68 -31.33
CA ILE A 5 74.81 -127.03 -32.24
C ILE A 5 73.45 -126.85 -31.55
N MET A 6 73.06 -127.79 -30.69
CA MET A 6 71.77 -127.75 -30.00
C MET A 6 71.71 -126.68 -28.89
N GLY A 7 72.84 -126.42 -28.20
CA GLY A 7 72.93 -125.32 -27.23
C GLY A 7 72.83 -123.93 -27.86
N LEU A 8 73.34 -123.76 -29.09
CA LEU A 8 73.23 -122.52 -29.86
C LEU A 8 71.78 -122.23 -30.29
N PHE A 9 71.03 -123.26 -30.70
CA PHE A 9 69.60 -123.11 -31.04
C PHE A 9 68.74 -122.77 -29.82
N PHE A 10 69.02 -123.37 -28.66
CA PHE A 10 68.28 -123.07 -27.43
C PHE A 10 68.57 -121.66 -26.92
N ALA A 11 69.85 -121.23 -26.96
CA ALA A 11 70.23 -119.87 -26.63
C ALA A 11 69.58 -118.85 -27.60
N PHE A 12 69.54 -119.14 -28.90
CA PHE A 12 68.91 -118.28 -29.89
C PHE A 12 67.38 -118.18 -29.68
N ALA A 13 66.71 -119.29 -29.38
CA ALA A 13 65.27 -119.30 -29.11
C ALA A 13 64.90 -118.52 -27.84
N VAL A 14 65.69 -118.62 -26.77
CA VAL A 14 65.47 -117.86 -25.52
C VAL A 14 65.69 -116.37 -25.74
N VAL A 15 66.72 -115.99 -26.51
CA VAL A 15 66.98 -114.58 -26.86
C VAL A 15 65.85 -114.04 -27.76
N LEU A 16 65.37 -114.81 -28.73
CA LEU A 16 64.28 -114.40 -29.62
C LEU A 16 62.95 -114.22 -28.86
N ASN A 17 62.62 -115.12 -27.93
CA ASN A 17 61.41 -115.04 -27.12
C ASN A 17 61.46 -113.86 -26.14
N GLY A 18 62.64 -113.62 -25.53
CA GLY A 18 62.89 -112.41 -24.76
C GLY A 18 62.67 -111.15 -25.60
N TYR A 19 63.18 -111.13 -26.84
CA TYR A 19 63.01 -110.01 -27.76
C TYR A 19 61.53 -109.75 -28.10
N PHE A 20 60.75 -110.80 -28.43
CA PHE A 20 59.31 -110.67 -28.69
C PHE A 20 58.50 -110.26 -27.46
N PHE A 21 58.89 -110.71 -26.26
CA PHE A 21 58.26 -110.28 -25.01
C PHE A 21 58.52 -108.79 -24.70
N TYR A 22 59.74 -108.30 -24.91
CA TYR A 22 60.06 -106.87 -24.79
C TYR A 22 59.39 -106.04 -25.89
N LEU A 23 59.30 -106.54 -27.13
CA LEU A 23 58.65 -105.84 -28.24
C LEU A 23 57.14 -105.69 -27.99
N SER A 24 56.45 -106.75 -27.56
CA SER A 24 55.00 -106.72 -27.31
C SER A 24 54.62 -105.79 -26.15
N LYS A 25 55.40 -105.78 -25.05
CA LYS A 25 55.20 -104.81 -23.96
C LYS A 25 55.47 -103.37 -24.41
N SER A 26 56.46 -103.16 -25.27
CA SER A 26 56.76 -101.84 -25.84
C SER A 26 55.61 -101.35 -26.73
N ILE A 27 55.04 -102.21 -27.57
CA ILE A 27 53.90 -101.86 -28.45
C ILE A 27 52.64 -101.55 -27.64
N ILE A 28 52.33 -102.33 -26.60
CA ILE A 28 51.18 -102.07 -25.71
C ILE A 28 51.38 -100.75 -24.96
N GLY A 29 52.60 -100.48 -24.48
CA GLY A 29 52.95 -99.20 -23.86
C GLY A 29 52.76 -98.01 -24.80
N ILE A 30 53.14 -98.15 -26.08
CA ILE A 30 52.96 -97.13 -27.11
C ILE A 30 51.46 -96.92 -27.44
N LEU A 31 50.66 -97.98 -27.51
CA LEU A 31 49.22 -97.89 -27.77
C LEU A 31 48.44 -97.25 -26.62
N ILE A 32 48.77 -97.60 -25.38
CA ILE A 32 48.16 -96.97 -24.20
C ILE A 32 48.61 -95.51 -24.09
N GLY A 33 49.89 -95.24 -24.34
CA GLY A 33 50.44 -93.89 -24.39
C GLY A 33 49.75 -93.02 -25.44
N SER A 34 49.55 -93.53 -26.67
CA SER A 34 48.88 -92.80 -27.74
C SER A 34 47.39 -92.58 -27.47
N ALA A 35 46.67 -93.55 -26.91
CA ALA A 35 45.27 -93.40 -26.51
C ALA A 35 45.09 -92.39 -25.36
N LEU A 36 46.00 -92.38 -24.37
CA LEU A 36 46.01 -91.38 -23.31
C LEU A 36 46.35 -89.99 -23.84
N SER A 37 47.29 -89.86 -24.77
CA SER A 37 47.60 -88.58 -25.42
C SER A 37 46.47 -88.07 -26.31
N LEU A 38 45.75 -88.94 -27.02
CA LEU A 38 44.58 -88.58 -27.83
C LEU A 38 43.38 -88.18 -26.97
N SER A 39 43.10 -88.89 -25.88
CA SER A 39 42.03 -88.53 -24.94
C SER A 39 42.37 -87.26 -24.15
N ALA A 40 43.61 -87.09 -23.69
CA ALA A 40 44.08 -85.84 -23.10
C ALA A 40 44.01 -84.68 -24.09
N GLY A 41 44.41 -84.89 -25.34
CA GLY A 41 44.28 -83.92 -26.43
C GLY A 41 42.84 -83.55 -26.73
N GLY A 42 41.92 -84.53 -26.73
CA GLY A 42 40.49 -84.31 -26.90
C GLY A 42 39.86 -83.51 -25.76
N ILE A 43 40.18 -83.85 -24.50
CA ILE A 43 39.74 -83.11 -23.32
C ILE A 43 40.29 -81.68 -23.34
N LEU A 44 41.57 -81.52 -23.71
CA LEU A 44 42.21 -80.21 -23.82
C LEU A 44 41.59 -79.38 -24.95
N TYR A 45 41.26 -79.99 -26.09
CA TYR A 45 40.57 -79.33 -27.20
C TYR A 45 39.14 -78.90 -26.83
N ILE A 46 38.40 -79.74 -26.11
CA ILE A 46 37.05 -79.47 -25.60
C ILE A 46 37.06 -78.35 -24.55
N LEU A 47 38.15 -78.14 -23.80
CA LEU A 47 38.24 -77.07 -22.79
C LEU A 47 38.86 -75.76 -23.33
N ILE A 48 39.90 -75.84 -24.16
CA ILE A 48 40.64 -74.65 -24.64
C ILE A 48 39.80 -73.81 -25.61
N ILE A 49 39.07 -74.43 -26.54
CA ILE A 49 38.29 -73.67 -27.54
C ILE A 49 37.20 -72.83 -26.88
N PRO A 50 36.37 -73.38 -25.97
CA PRO A 50 35.41 -72.58 -25.22
C PRO A 50 36.05 -71.46 -24.41
N ILE A 51 37.18 -71.71 -23.75
CA ILE A 51 37.89 -70.69 -22.95
C ILE A 51 38.39 -69.56 -23.86
N LYS A 52 38.95 -69.89 -25.03
CA LYS A 52 39.39 -68.88 -26.01
C LYS A 52 38.22 -68.05 -26.51
N GLN A 53 37.06 -68.67 -26.76
CA GLN A 53 35.84 -67.95 -27.14
C GLN A 53 35.32 -67.04 -26.02
N ILE A 54 35.30 -67.52 -24.78
CA ILE A 54 34.91 -66.71 -23.61
C ILE A 54 35.87 -65.53 -23.42
N LEU A 55 37.17 -65.73 -23.65
CA LEU A 55 38.18 -64.68 -23.58
C LEU A 55 37.98 -63.64 -24.69
N GLU A 56 37.78 -64.08 -25.93
CA GLU A 56 37.48 -63.19 -27.06
C GLU A 56 36.18 -62.40 -26.86
N ASP A 57 35.13 -63.02 -26.30
CA ASP A 57 33.88 -62.34 -25.96
C ASP A 57 34.08 -61.33 -24.83
N SER A 58 34.89 -61.66 -23.83
CA SER A 58 35.23 -60.76 -22.71
C SER A 58 36.06 -59.56 -23.18
N GLU A 59 37.04 -59.76 -24.06
CA GLU A 59 37.84 -58.68 -24.64
C GLU A 59 36.99 -57.75 -25.51
N LYS A 60 36.00 -58.28 -26.25
CA LYS A 60 35.06 -57.47 -27.04
C LYS A 60 34.17 -56.61 -26.15
N ILE A 61 33.72 -57.14 -25.02
CA ILE A 61 32.95 -56.40 -24.00
C ILE A 61 33.79 -55.30 -23.35
N LEU A 62 35.07 -55.58 -23.08
CA LEU A 62 36.00 -54.62 -22.48
C LEU A 62 36.39 -53.46 -23.42
N ASN A 63 36.61 -53.75 -24.71
CA ASN A 63 37.29 -52.81 -25.60
C ASN A 63 36.38 -52.08 -26.60
N THR A 64 35.16 -52.56 -26.86
CA THR A 64 34.39 -52.06 -28.01
C THR A 64 32.88 -52.10 -27.86
N ASN A 65 32.32 -53.05 -27.10
CA ASN A 65 30.92 -53.37 -27.29
C ASN A 65 30.34 -54.12 -26.09
N ILE A 66 29.87 -53.36 -25.09
CA ILE A 66 29.17 -53.94 -23.94
C ILE A 66 27.83 -54.59 -24.32
N HIS A 67 27.30 -54.35 -25.53
CA HIS A 67 26.01 -54.88 -25.99
C HIS A 67 26.10 -56.29 -26.61
N LYS A 68 27.29 -56.75 -26.99
CA LYS A 68 27.45 -58.07 -27.60
C LYS A 68 27.15 -59.17 -26.57
N LYS A 69 26.02 -59.85 -26.73
CA LYS A 69 25.56 -60.95 -25.86
C LYS A 69 26.63 -62.05 -25.80
N ILE A 70 27.09 -62.39 -24.59
CA ILE A 70 28.02 -63.52 -24.38
C ILE A 70 27.37 -64.81 -24.88
N SER A 71 28.07 -65.55 -25.74
CA SER A 71 27.54 -66.76 -26.39
C SER A 71 26.95 -67.77 -25.39
N SER A 72 25.73 -68.23 -25.64
CA SER A 72 25.04 -69.24 -24.82
C SER A 72 25.56 -70.66 -25.01
N LYS A 73 26.50 -70.86 -25.95
CA LYS A 73 26.98 -72.18 -26.38
C LYS A 73 27.64 -72.99 -25.25
N HIS A 74 28.12 -72.32 -24.19
CA HIS A 74 28.81 -72.91 -23.04
C HIS A 74 28.08 -72.70 -21.71
N GLU A 75 26.77 -72.43 -21.75
CA GLU A 75 25.94 -72.25 -20.54
C GLU A 75 25.71 -73.53 -19.74
N LYS A 76 26.02 -74.69 -20.32
CA LYS A 76 25.90 -75.99 -19.66
C LYS A 76 27.28 -76.65 -19.60
N GLY A 77 27.62 -77.24 -18.46
CA GLY A 77 28.91 -77.91 -18.24
C GLY A 77 29.87 -77.12 -17.33
N ALA A 78 31.15 -77.50 -17.32
CA ALA A 78 32.14 -77.04 -16.33
C ALA A 78 32.46 -75.54 -16.38
N LEU A 79 32.23 -74.86 -17.52
CA LEU A 79 32.49 -73.43 -17.69
C LEU A 79 31.26 -72.54 -17.44
N SER A 80 30.11 -73.15 -17.13
CA SER A 80 28.85 -72.43 -16.88
C SER A 80 28.98 -71.33 -15.80
N PRO A 81 29.65 -71.54 -14.64
CA PRO A 81 29.78 -70.49 -13.63
C PRO A 81 30.51 -69.23 -14.12
N ILE A 82 31.51 -69.38 -15.00
CA ILE A 82 32.28 -68.27 -15.56
C ILE A 82 31.41 -67.48 -16.55
N VAL A 83 30.72 -68.17 -17.45
CA VAL A 83 29.79 -67.55 -18.40
C VAL A 83 28.68 -66.80 -17.66
N GLN A 84 28.12 -67.39 -16.60
CA GLN A 84 27.10 -66.74 -15.77
C GLN A 84 27.63 -65.50 -15.03
N ALA A 85 28.85 -65.57 -14.47
CA ALA A 85 29.47 -64.43 -13.79
C ALA A 85 29.74 -63.26 -14.76
N LEU A 86 30.24 -63.55 -15.96
CA LEU A 86 30.48 -62.55 -17.00
C LEU A 86 29.16 -61.92 -17.48
N LYS A 87 28.09 -62.70 -17.66
CA LYS A 87 26.75 -62.17 -17.99
C LYS A 87 26.21 -61.25 -16.92
N ARG A 88 26.38 -61.60 -15.64
CA ARG A 88 25.99 -60.72 -14.52
C ARG A 88 26.82 -59.43 -14.50
N LEU A 89 28.12 -59.51 -14.76
CA LEU A 89 29.00 -58.35 -14.82
C LEU A 89 28.61 -57.42 -15.98
N GLN A 90 28.36 -57.98 -17.17
CA GLN A 90 27.86 -57.24 -18.34
C GLN A 90 26.57 -56.50 -18.00
N LYS A 91 25.57 -57.21 -17.45
CA LYS A 91 24.29 -56.60 -17.06
C LYS A 91 24.45 -55.48 -16.03
N ASN A 92 25.26 -55.69 -14.99
CA ASN A 92 25.48 -54.68 -13.96
C ASN A 92 26.16 -53.41 -14.51
N ASN A 93 27.11 -53.57 -15.44
CA ASN A 93 27.75 -52.43 -16.09
C ASN A 93 26.80 -51.70 -17.05
N MET A 94 25.93 -52.42 -17.77
CA MET A 94 24.86 -51.80 -18.57
C MET A 94 23.90 -50.99 -17.68
N ALA A 95 23.47 -51.56 -16.54
CA ALA A 95 22.66 -50.86 -15.54
C ALA A 95 23.34 -49.57 -15.04
N LEU A 96 24.65 -49.65 -14.76
CA LEU A 96 25.45 -48.50 -14.31
C LEU A 96 25.52 -47.41 -15.39
N VAL A 97 25.77 -47.79 -16.64
CA VAL A 97 25.76 -46.88 -17.80
C VAL A 97 24.43 -46.15 -17.92
N GLY A 98 23.30 -46.88 -17.87
CA GLY A 98 21.96 -46.29 -17.94
C GLY A 98 21.67 -45.31 -16.79
N LYS A 99 22.09 -45.65 -15.56
CA LYS A 99 21.95 -44.77 -14.39
C LYS A 99 22.80 -43.51 -14.50
N ILE A 100 24.04 -43.61 -14.98
CA ILE A 100 24.93 -42.44 -15.16
C ILE A 100 24.40 -41.52 -16.26
N LEU A 101 23.95 -42.07 -17.39
CA LEU A 101 23.33 -41.26 -18.46
C LEU A 101 22.09 -40.52 -17.96
N THR A 102 21.22 -41.20 -17.22
CA THR A 102 20.03 -40.58 -16.62
C THR A 102 20.41 -39.48 -15.62
N ALA A 103 21.39 -39.71 -14.77
CA ALA A 103 21.88 -38.70 -13.82
C ALA A 103 22.48 -37.50 -14.54
N SER A 104 23.23 -37.72 -15.62
CA SER A 104 23.80 -36.67 -16.46
C SER A 104 22.72 -35.81 -17.12
N ASP A 105 21.68 -36.41 -17.71
CA ASP A 105 20.59 -35.66 -18.32
C ASP A 105 19.80 -34.85 -17.26
N LYS A 106 19.63 -35.40 -16.04
CA LYS A 106 19.02 -34.67 -14.92
C LYS A 106 19.87 -33.47 -14.47
N ILE A 107 21.19 -33.64 -14.35
CA ILE A 107 22.10 -32.53 -14.02
C ILE A 107 21.97 -31.43 -15.06
N TYR A 108 21.96 -31.78 -16.36
CA TYR A 108 21.80 -30.82 -17.44
C TYR A 108 20.47 -30.07 -17.36
N SER A 109 19.36 -30.77 -17.14
CA SER A 109 18.03 -30.15 -16.98
C SER A 109 17.98 -29.20 -15.78
N TYR A 110 18.43 -29.66 -14.61
CA TYR A 110 18.42 -28.82 -13.40
C TYR A 110 19.35 -27.61 -13.52
N SER A 111 20.49 -27.74 -14.19
CA SER A 111 21.36 -26.59 -14.48
C SER A 111 20.64 -25.54 -15.32
N ASN A 112 19.84 -25.95 -16.31
CA ASN A 112 19.05 -25.03 -17.12
C ASN A 112 17.93 -24.35 -16.31
N ASP A 113 17.26 -25.10 -15.43
CA ASP A 113 16.23 -24.52 -14.55
C ASP A 113 16.83 -23.49 -13.58
N ILE A 114 17.98 -23.81 -12.96
CA ILE A 114 18.70 -22.87 -12.08
C ILE A 114 19.10 -21.61 -12.85
N GLN A 115 19.51 -21.73 -14.12
CA GLN A 115 19.83 -20.57 -14.95
C GLN A 115 18.63 -19.63 -15.10
N ILE A 116 17.45 -20.17 -15.42
CA ILE A 116 16.23 -19.37 -15.56
C ILE A 116 15.89 -18.66 -14.24
N TYR A 117 15.97 -19.37 -13.11
CA TYR A 117 15.69 -18.78 -11.80
C TYR A 117 16.73 -17.72 -11.38
N SER A 118 18.00 -17.90 -11.75
CA SER A 118 19.05 -16.90 -11.53
C SER A 118 18.84 -15.64 -12.36
N GLU A 119 18.46 -15.78 -13.64
CA GLU A 119 18.12 -14.65 -14.51
C GLU A 119 16.93 -13.86 -13.96
N GLU A 120 15.88 -14.56 -13.50
CA GLU A 120 14.71 -13.93 -12.88
C GLU A 120 15.07 -13.21 -11.56
N THR A 121 15.93 -13.83 -10.74
CA THR A 121 16.42 -13.23 -9.49
C THR A 121 17.27 -11.98 -9.74
N GLU A 122 18.13 -12.01 -10.75
CA GLU A 122 18.95 -10.86 -11.16
C GLU A 122 18.07 -9.70 -11.62
N LYS A 123 17.04 -9.98 -12.43
CA LYS A 123 16.05 -8.98 -12.85
C LYS A 123 15.32 -8.39 -11.63
N GLY A 124 14.86 -9.23 -10.71
CA GLY A 124 14.22 -8.78 -9.47
C GLY A 124 15.12 -7.85 -8.65
N SER A 125 16.43 -8.15 -8.56
CA SER A 125 17.40 -7.28 -7.88
C SER A 125 17.57 -5.91 -8.57
N LYS A 126 17.52 -5.86 -9.90
CA LYS A 126 17.54 -4.58 -10.65
C LYS A 126 16.28 -3.76 -10.39
N ASP A 127 15.11 -4.39 -10.38
CA ASP A 127 13.84 -3.71 -10.12
C ASP A 127 13.77 -3.16 -8.68
N ILE A 128 14.35 -3.90 -7.71
CA ILE A 128 14.51 -3.43 -6.32
C ILE A 128 15.39 -2.18 -6.28
N ASN A 129 16.55 -2.18 -6.94
CA ASN A 129 17.45 -1.01 -6.98
C ASN A 129 16.78 0.22 -7.59
N GLN A 130 15.99 0.06 -8.65
CA GLN A 130 15.23 1.17 -9.24
C GLN A 130 14.18 1.72 -8.25
N SER A 131 13.49 0.83 -7.54
CA SER A 131 12.51 1.21 -6.52
C SER A 131 13.17 1.97 -5.37
N ILE A 132 14.36 1.53 -4.95
CA ILE A 132 15.16 2.22 -3.91
C ILE A 132 15.55 3.63 -4.36
N PHE A 133 15.95 3.82 -5.61
CA PHE A 133 16.27 5.16 -6.12
C PHE A 133 15.08 6.12 -5.97
N HIS A 134 13.88 5.68 -6.31
CA HIS A 134 12.66 6.46 -6.12
C HIS A 134 12.35 6.73 -4.64
N ILE A 135 12.56 5.75 -3.76
CA ILE A 135 12.37 5.92 -2.32
C ILE A 135 13.32 6.99 -1.79
N THR A 136 14.60 6.95 -2.14
CA THR A 136 15.60 7.94 -1.68
C THR A 136 15.25 9.34 -2.16
N GLU A 137 14.86 9.52 -3.42
CA GLU A 137 14.41 10.81 -3.94
C GLU A 137 13.19 11.35 -3.18
N GLN A 138 12.23 10.47 -2.86
CA GLN A 138 11.06 10.85 -2.07
C GLN A 138 11.42 11.22 -0.64
N MET A 139 12.34 10.50 0.00
CA MET A 139 12.79 10.81 1.37
C MET A 139 13.51 12.16 1.42
N GLU A 140 14.33 12.49 0.43
CA GLU A 140 14.99 13.80 0.33
C GLU A 140 13.95 14.94 0.21
N ARG A 141 12.97 14.78 -0.68
CA ARG A 141 11.85 15.75 -0.81
C ARG A 141 11.07 15.88 0.50
N GLN A 142 10.79 14.77 1.16
CA GLN A 142 10.04 14.76 2.42
C GLN A 142 10.80 15.46 3.56
N ALA A 143 12.12 15.32 3.62
CA ALA A 143 12.97 16.05 4.56
C ALA A 143 12.95 17.57 4.26
N ILE A 144 13.04 17.96 2.98
CA ILE A 144 12.95 19.36 2.55
C ILE A 144 11.58 19.97 2.91
N ASP A 145 10.50 19.26 2.62
CA ASP A 145 9.13 19.73 2.88
C ASP A 145 8.84 19.82 4.38
N ALA A 146 9.37 18.88 5.19
CA ALA A 146 9.34 18.99 6.65
C ALA A 146 10.09 20.22 7.14
N GLY A 147 11.24 20.53 6.54
CA GLY A 147 12.02 21.74 6.83
C GLY A 147 11.25 23.03 6.52
N LYS A 148 10.63 23.13 5.34
CA LYS A 148 9.78 24.27 4.97
C LYS A 148 8.59 24.43 5.90
N THR A 149 7.93 23.32 6.24
CA THR A 149 6.79 23.36 7.18
C THR A 149 7.23 23.88 8.56
N LYS A 150 8.45 23.57 9.01
CA LYS A 150 9.00 24.14 10.25
C LYS A 150 9.27 25.64 10.14
N GLU A 151 9.70 26.13 8.98
CA GLU A 151 9.83 27.57 8.72
C GLU A 151 8.47 28.26 8.79
N ASP A 152 7.46 27.71 8.12
CA ASP A 152 6.08 28.23 8.16
C ASP A 152 5.52 28.24 9.59
N ILE A 153 5.82 27.21 10.39
CA ILE A 153 5.45 27.15 11.82
C ILE A 153 6.05 28.33 12.59
N SER A 154 7.30 28.71 12.32
CA SER A 154 7.95 29.86 12.95
C SER A 154 7.22 31.17 12.63
N VAL A 155 6.79 31.33 11.37
CA VAL A 155 5.98 32.48 10.95
C VAL A 155 4.63 32.48 11.68
N ILE A 156 3.92 31.35 11.73
CA ILE A 156 2.63 31.27 12.42
C ILE A 156 2.77 31.56 13.92
N PHE A 157 3.86 31.12 14.57
CA PHE A 157 4.12 31.49 15.97
C PHE A 157 4.20 33.01 16.17
N LYS A 158 4.88 33.69 15.25
CA LYS A 158 5.00 35.15 15.28
C LYS A 158 3.62 35.80 15.10
N ASP A 159 2.85 35.34 14.12
CA ASP A 159 1.50 35.87 13.85
C ASP A 159 0.57 35.69 15.07
N ILE A 160 0.67 34.56 15.78
CA ILE A 160 -0.11 34.33 17.01
C ILE A 160 0.31 35.28 18.14
N GLN A 161 1.61 35.56 18.26
CA GLN A 161 2.09 36.54 19.24
C GLN A 161 1.55 37.94 18.92
N GLU A 162 1.61 38.36 17.65
CA GLU A 162 1.06 39.64 17.20
C GLU A 162 -0.46 39.71 17.43
N MET A 163 -1.20 38.62 17.16
CA MET A 163 -2.64 38.55 17.46
C MET A 163 -2.93 38.69 18.96
N ALA A 164 -2.14 38.04 19.82
CA ALA A 164 -2.31 38.12 21.26
C ALA A 164 -2.01 39.54 21.79
N GLU A 165 -0.98 40.20 21.25
CA GLU A 165 -0.68 41.59 21.57
C GLU A 165 -1.81 42.53 21.13
N PHE A 166 -2.29 42.41 19.90
CA PHE A 166 -3.39 43.22 19.38
C PHE A 166 -4.69 43.02 20.19
N ALA A 167 -4.97 41.78 20.60
CA ALA A 167 -6.11 41.47 21.46
C ALA A 167 -5.97 42.12 22.84
N ASN A 168 -4.78 42.11 23.45
CA ASN A 168 -4.54 42.79 24.73
C ASN A 168 -4.70 44.31 24.63
N THR A 169 -4.15 44.95 23.59
CA THR A 169 -4.35 46.38 23.33
C THR A 169 -5.83 46.71 23.15
N SER A 170 -6.55 45.90 22.39
CA SER A 170 -8.01 46.06 22.20
C SER A 170 -8.78 45.92 23.53
N LYS A 171 -8.31 45.05 24.44
CA LYS A 171 -8.91 44.88 25.77
C LYS A 171 -8.74 46.12 26.63
N GLU A 172 -7.56 46.74 26.57
CA GLU A 172 -7.28 47.99 27.27
C GLU A 172 -8.14 49.15 26.74
N GLU A 173 -8.25 49.29 25.42
CA GLU A 173 -9.13 50.28 24.78
C GLU A 173 -10.61 50.07 25.16
N ALA A 174 -11.09 48.82 25.20
CA ALA A 174 -12.44 48.51 25.65
C ALA A 174 -12.65 48.90 27.13
N LYS A 175 -11.64 48.70 27.98
CA LYS A 175 -11.69 49.10 29.40
C LYS A 175 -11.72 50.63 29.55
N ASN A 176 -10.93 51.35 28.75
CA ASN A 176 -10.94 52.82 28.72
C ASN A 176 -12.31 53.34 28.26
N MET A 177 -12.88 52.73 27.22
CA MET A 177 -14.24 53.05 26.75
C MET A 177 -15.28 52.86 27.86
N GLN A 178 -15.20 51.76 28.62
CA GLN A 178 -16.09 51.51 29.76
C GLN A 178 -15.98 52.61 30.83
N HIS A 179 -14.78 53.11 31.08
CA HIS A 179 -14.55 54.23 32.01
C HIS A 179 -15.21 55.53 31.50
N VAL A 180 -14.96 55.89 30.23
CA VAL A 180 -15.54 57.09 29.59
C VAL A 180 -17.08 57.04 29.57
N ILE A 181 -17.67 55.87 29.31
CA ILE A 181 -19.13 55.67 29.37
C ILE A 181 -19.66 55.93 30.78
N THR A 182 -18.98 55.40 31.80
CA THR A 182 -19.39 55.58 33.20
C THR A 182 -19.36 57.05 33.61
N GLU A 183 -18.30 57.78 33.23
CA GLU A 183 -18.21 59.23 33.47
C GLU A 183 -19.28 60.00 32.71
N SER A 184 -19.54 59.65 31.45
CA SER A 184 -20.56 60.28 30.61
C SER A 184 -21.96 60.12 31.20
N VAL A 185 -22.31 58.93 31.67
CA VAL A 185 -23.59 58.68 32.35
C VAL A 185 -23.74 59.57 33.60
N ALA A 186 -22.70 59.68 34.42
CA ALA A 186 -22.72 60.55 35.60
C ALA A 186 -22.88 62.04 35.25
N ILE A 187 -22.30 62.49 34.13
CA ILE A 187 -22.49 63.86 33.63
C ILE A 187 -23.96 64.10 33.23
N PHE A 188 -24.59 63.18 32.50
CA PHE A 188 -26.00 63.31 32.10
C PHE A 188 -26.96 63.25 33.29
N GLU A 189 -26.64 62.49 34.34
CA GLU A 189 -27.40 62.53 35.60
C GLU A 189 -27.36 63.93 36.23
N LYS A 190 -26.18 64.55 36.32
CA LYS A 190 -26.03 65.92 36.83
C LYS A 190 -26.74 66.96 35.94
N ILE A 191 -26.69 66.82 34.61
CA ILE A 191 -27.42 67.71 33.70
C ILE A 191 -28.92 67.60 33.95
N THR A 192 -29.43 66.38 34.13
CA THR A 192 -30.86 66.15 34.39
C THR A 192 -31.30 66.78 35.71
N GLU A 193 -30.50 66.62 36.76
CA GLU A 193 -30.73 67.27 38.07
C GLU A 193 -30.77 68.80 37.94
N ARG A 194 -29.80 69.42 37.26
CA ARG A 194 -29.77 70.87 37.03
C ARG A 194 -30.95 71.38 36.21
N LEU A 195 -31.39 70.64 35.20
CA LEU A 195 -32.57 70.99 34.42
C LEU A 195 -33.85 70.90 35.26
N GLN A 196 -33.96 69.92 36.15
CA GLN A 196 -35.08 69.80 37.08
C GLN A 196 -35.10 70.95 38.09
N GLU A 197 -33.95 71.30 38.68
CA GLU A 197 -33.81 72.49 39.53
C GLU A 197 -34.27 73.76 38.80
N GLY A 198 -33.81 73.96 37.56
CA GLY A 198 -34.23 75.07 36.71
C GLY A 198 -35.72 75.07 36.42
N SER A 199 -36.32 73.91 36.10
CA SER A 199 -37.77 73.77 35.89
C SER A 199 -38.55 74.17 37.15
N HIS A 200 -38.09 73.75 38.33
CA HIS A 200 -38.70 74.13 39.60
C HIS A 200 -38.62 75.63 39.86
N ALA A 201 -37.45 76.24 39.63
CA ALA A 201 -37.27 77.69 39.78
C ALA A 201 -38.18 78.48 38.82
N SER A 202 -38.25 78.08 37.55
CA SER A 202 -39.13 78.73 36.57
C SER A 202 -40.61 78.54 36.89
N ARG A 203 -41.05 77.39 37.41
CA ARG A 203 -42.43 77.22 37.89
C ARG A 203 -42.75 78.13 39.08
N SER A 204 -41.82 78.26 40.04
CA SER A 204 -41.98 79.17 41.18
C SER A 204 -42.12 80.62 40.72
N LEU A 205 -41.24 81.07 39.82
CA LEU A 205 -41.30 82.43 39.30
C LEU A 205 -42.57 82.69 38.47
N ALA A 206 -43.08 81.68 37.73
CA ALA A 206 -44.34 81.80 37.01
C ALA A 206 -45.53 81.98 37.96
N GLN A 207 -45.49 81.34 39.12
CA GLN A 207 -46.49 81.51 40.18
C GLN A 207 -46.41 82.90 40.81
N GLU A 208 -45.22 83.39 41.15
CA GLU A 208 -45.02 84.75 41.69
C GLU A 208 -45.50 85.84 40.71
N ILE A 209 -45.23 85.66 39.41
CA ILE A 209 -45.70 86.58 38.38
C ILE A 209 -47.23 86.52 38.22
N LYS A 210 -47.84 85.35 38.38
CA LYS A 210 -49.30 85.22 38.38
C LYS A 210 -49.94 85.94 39.57
N GLU A 211 -49.28 85.91 40.73
CA GLU A 211 -49.71 86.70 41.89
C GLU A 211 -49.58 88.21 41.62
N LEU A 212 -48.51 88.65 40.94
CA LEU A 212 -48.33 90.05 40.53
C LEU A 212 -49.44 90.49 39.54
N GLU A 213 -49.82 89.63 38.59
CA GLU A 213 -50.95 89.87 37.68
C GLU A 213 -52.25 90.12 38.47
N ASN A 214 -52.53 89.27 39.47
CA ASN A 214 -53.70 89.42 40.32
C ASN A 214 -53.66 90.71 41.14
N GLN A 215 -52.48 91.11 41.65
CA GLN A 215 -52.31 92.38 42.37
C GLN A 215 -52.54 93.58 41.43
N ALA A 216 -52.00 93.55 40.22
CA ALA A 216 -52.19 94.60 39.22
C ALA A 216 -53.67 94.75 38.84
N ASN A 217 -54.39 93.65 38.63
CA ASN A 217 -55.84 93.66 38.39
C ASN A 217 -56.62 94.29 39.55
N ARG A 218 -56.27 93.98 40.80
CA ARG A 218 -56.88 94.64 41.98
C ARG A 218 -56.61 96.15 42.01
N ILE A 219 -55.45 96.61 41.53
CA ILE A 219 -55.16 98.04 41.42
C ILE A 219 -56.07 98.68 40.36
N VAL A 220 -56.34 98.02 39.23
CA VAL A 220 -57.31 98.51 38.23
C VAL A 220 -58.68 98.72 38.84
N ASP A 221 -59.15 97.78 39.68
CA ASP A 221 -60.44 97.91 40.38
C ASP A 221 -60.45 99.13 41.31
N ILE A 222 -59.40 99.33 42.09
CA ILE A 222 -59.25 100.50 42.97
C ILE A 222 -59.24 101.79 42.13
N VAL A 223 -58.45 101.84 41.07
CA VAL A 223 -58.35 102.98 40.14
C VAL A 223 -59.71 103.33 39.54
N ASN A 224 -60.52 102.32 39.17
CA ASN A 224 -61.89 102.55 38.69
C ASN A 224 -62.80 103.15 39.78
N VAL A 225 -62.70 102.67 41.03
CA VAL A 225 -63.45 103.24 42.17
C VAL A 225 -63.04 104.69 42.43
N VAL A 226 -61.74 104.98 42.47
CA VAL A 226 -61.24 106.36 42.70
C VAL A 226 -61.63 107.28 41.54
N THR A 227 -61.58 106.79 40.28
CA THR A 227 -62.08 107.54 39.11
C THR A 227 -63.53 107.96 39.29
N ASN A 228 -64.38 107.03 39.76
CA ASN A 228 -65.78 107.30 40.02
C ASN A 228 -65.96 108.33 41.15
N ILE A 229 -65.16 108.24 42.22
CA ILE A 229 -65.15 109.22 43.33
C ILE A 229 -64.73 110.60 42.82
N SER A 230 -63.66 110.72 42.03
CA SER A 230 -63.21 112.01 41.47
C SER A 230 -64.25 112.62 40.52
N LYS A 231 -64.91 111.80 39.67
CA LYS A 231 -66.04 112.25 38.83
C LYS A 231 -67.23 112.74 39.66
N GLN A 232 -67.61 112.01 40.71
CA GLN A 232 -68.67 112.42 41.64
C GLN A 232 -68.30 113.72 42.39
N THR A 233 -67.05 113.85 42.83
CA THR A 233 -66.53 115.05 43.50
C THR A 233 -66.55 116.25 42.55
N GLY A 234 -66.17 116.06 41.28
CA GLY A 234 -66.27 117.10 40.26
C GLY A 234 -67.70 117.53 39.98
N LEU A 235 -68.67 116.60 39.96
CA LEU A 235 -70.10 116.90 39.85
C LEU A 235 -70.64 117.64 41.08
N LEU A 236 -70.25 117.23 42.30
CA LEU A 236 -70.59 117.92 43.54
C LEU A 236 -70.03 119.34 43.57
N ALA A 237 -68.77 119.52 43.18
CA ALA A 237 -68.12 120.82 43.09
C ALA A 237 -68.73 121.70 42.00
N LEU A 238 -69.16 121.13 40.87
CA LEU A 238 -69.93 121.83 39.85
C LEU A 238 -71.27 122.33 40.40
N ASN A 239 -72.02 121.47 41.09
CA ASN A 239 -73.29 121.85 41.71
C ASN A 239 -73.09 122.95 42.76
N ALA A 240 -72.04 122.87 43.57
CA ALA A 240 -71.68 123.89 44.55
C ALA A 240 -71.27 125.22 43.89
N ALA A 241 -70.52 125.18 42.78
CA ALA A 241 -70.15 126.38 42.03
C ALA A 241 -71.36 127.06 41.39
N ILE A 242 -72.34 126.28 40.89
CA ILE A 242 -73.61 126.80 40.37
C ILE A 242 -74.41 127.49 41.48
N GLU A 243 -74.55 126.87 42.65
CA GLU A 243 -75.32 127.44 43.76
C GLU A 243 -74.61 128.67 44.38
N ALA A 244 -73.28 128.67 44.42
CA ALA A 244 -72.49 129.83 44.84
C ALA A 244 -72.60 131.02 43.86
N ALA A 245 -72.68 130.77 42.54
CA ALA A 245 -72.97 131.80 41.55
C ALA A 245 -74.40 132.34 41.69
N ARG A 246 -75.35 131.51 42.13
CA ARG A 246 -76.75 131.86 42.38
C ARG A 246 -76.94 132.77 43.61
N ALA A 247 -76.05 132.68 44.61
CA ALA A 247 -76.05 133.51 45.81
C ALA A 247 -75.45 134.93 45.62
N GLY A 248 -74.96 135.29 44.43
CA GLY A 248 -74.50 136.65 44.12
C GLY A 248 -73.22 137.06 44.86
N GLU A 249 -73.17 138.28 45.40
CA GLU A 249 -71.98 138.84 46.10
C GLU A 249 -71.57 138.00 47.33
N GLU A 250 -72.54 137.49 48.10
CA GLU A 250 -72.32 136.68 49.32
C GLU A 250 -71.70 135.29 49.01
N GLY A 251 -71.87 134.80 47.78
CA GLY A 251 -71.39 133.48 47.34
C GLY A 251 -69.99 133.45 46.73
N LYS A 252 -69.36 134.61 46.50
CA LYS A 252 -68.07 134.71 45.77
C LYS A 252 -66.96 133.86 46.38
N GLY A 253 -66.81 133.85 47.71
CA GLY A 253 -65.79 133.04 48.39
C GLY A 253 -66.01 131.53 48.20
N PHE A 254 -67.26 131.08 48.28
CA PHE A 254 -67.64 129.68 48.04
C PHE A 254 -67.48 129.27 46.57
N ALA A 255 -67.76 130.17 45.62
CA ALA A 255 -67.60 129.91 44.20
C ALA A 255 -66.12 129.68 43.82
N VAL A 256 -65.18 130.41 44.44
CA VAL A 256 -63.74 130.20 44.25
C VAL A 256 -63.32 128.82 44.75
N VAL A 257 -63.75 128.44 45.96
CA VAL A 257 -63.44 127.11 46.53
C VAL A 257 -64.06 125.99 45.69
N ALA A 258 -65.33 126.12 45.27
CA ALA A 258 -66.00 125.11 44.46
C ALA A 258 -65.36 124.93 43.08
N ASN A 259 -64.92 126.02 42.43
CA ASN A 259 -64.17 125.93 41.18
C ASN A 259 -62.78 125.30 41.36
N GLU A 260 -62.09 125.58 42.47
CA GLU A 260 -60.80 124.94 42.77
C GLU A 260 -60.97 123.44 43.06
N VAL A 261 -62.02 123.03 43.80
CA VAL A 261 -62.35 121.61 44.01
C VAL A 261 -62.70 120.92 42.70
N LYS A 262 -63.47 121.57 41.81
CA LYS A 262 -63.79 121.04 40.48
C LYS A 262 -62.53 120.85 39.63
N LYS A 263 -61.62 121.81 39.66
CA LYS A 263 -60.34 121.74 38.98
C LYS A 263 -59.49 120.59 39.52
N LEU A 264 -59.33 120.47 40.83
CA LEU A 264 -58.62 119.36 41.48
C LEU A 264 -59.25 117.99 41.17
N ALA A 265 -60.58 117.89 41.14
CA ALA A 265 -61.29 116.66 40.78
C ALA A 265 -61.06 116.26 39.31
N THR A 266 -60.97 117.25 38.41
CA THR A 266 -60.65 117.03 36.99
C THR A 266 -59.19 116.61 36.81
N GLU A 267 -58.24 117.31 37.44
CA GLU A 267 -56.81 116.95 37.45
C GLU A 267 -56.57 115.57 38.08
N SER A 268 -57.31 115.23 39.14
CA SER A 268 -57.31 113.90 39.75
C SER A 268 -57.81 112.84 38.77
N THR A 269 -58.93 113.08 38.08
CA THR A 269 -59.46 112.15 37.07
C THR A 269 -58.44 111.88 35.97
N THR A 270 -57.83 112.93 35.40
CA THR A 270 -56.79 112.81 34.37
C THR A 270 -55.57 112.03 34.87
N SER A 271 -55.13 112.29 36.10
CA SER A 271 -53.99 111.59 36.72
C SER A 271 -54.30 110.10 36.93
N ILE A 272 -55.51 109.78 37.38
CA ILE A 272 -55.97 108.41 37.59
C ILE A 272 -56.11 107.65 36.26
N GLU A 273 -56.56 108.30 35.19
CA GLU A 273 -56.56 107.72 33.83
C GLU A 273 -55.14 107.39 33.35
N GLY A 274 -54.16 108.26 33.66
CA GLY A 274 -52.74 107.97 33.42
C GLY A 274 -52.24 106.76 34.21
N ILE A 275 -52.61 106.63 35.49
CA ILE A 275 -52.30 105.45 36.32
C ILE A 275 -52.94 104.19 35.73
N LYS A 276 -54.21 104.27 35.30
CA LYS A 276 -54.91 103.15 34.67
C LYS A 276 -54.16 102.63 33.45
N ALA A 277 -53.80 103.52 32.53
CA ALA A 277 -53.05 103.17 31.32
C ALA A 277 -51.70 102.51 31.65
N LEU A 278 -51.02 102.98 32.70
CA LEU A 278 -49.75 102.41 33.16
C LEU A 278 -49.93 101.01 33.75
N ILE A 279 -50.98 100.79 34.57
CA ILE A 279 -51.29 99.45 35.12
C ILE A 279 -51.70 98.48 34.02
N GLU A 280 -52.53 98.89 33.06
CA GLU A 280 -52.87 98.06 31.90
C GLU A 280 -51.63 97.69 31.06
N SER A 281 -50.66 98.61 30.95
CA SER A 281 -49.37 98.32 30.32
C SER A 281 -48.54 97.29 31.11
N ILE A 282 -48.56 97.36 32.44
CA ILE A 282 -47.91 96.36 33.30
C ILE A 282 -48.57 94.98 33.14
N ILE A 283 -49.90 94.91 33.12
CA ILE A 283 -50.63 93.65 32.91
C ILE A 283 -50.25 93.01 31.57
N ARG A 284 -50.23 93.78 30.47
CA ARG A 284 -49.79 93.28 29.16
C ARG A 284 -48.34 92.77 29.18
N GLN A 285 -47.44 93.44 29.90
CA GLN A 285 -46.06 92.97 30.05
C GLN A 285 -45.99 91.66 30.85
N ILE A 286 -46.80 91.52 31.90
CA ILE A 286 -46.90 90.28 32.69
C ILE A 286 -47.37 89.12 31.81
N GLU A 287 -48.42 89.30 31.00
CA GLU A 287 -48.90 88.27 30.07
C GLU A 287 -47.81 87.80 29.09
N VAL A 288 -47.03 88.74 28.54
CA VAL A 288 -45.88 88.42 27.68
C VAL A 288 -44.82 87.61 28.42
N ILE A 289 -44.51 87.97 29.67
CA ILE A 289 -43.53 87.23 30.48
C ILE A 289 -44.04 85.81 30.77
N VAL A 290 -45.30 85.65 31.17
CA VAL A 290 -45.91 84.33 31.40
C VAL A 290 -45.85 83.46 30.14
N GLY A 291 -46.16 84.03 28.97
CA GLY A 291 -46.03 83.34 27.69
C GLY A 291 -44.61 82.84 27.41
N LYS A 292 -43.60 83.69 27.67
CA LYS A 292 -42.18 83.32 27.54
C LYS A 292 -41.77 82.23 28.54
N MET A 293 -42.25 82.29 29.78
CA MET A 293 -41.94 81.28 30.79
C MET A 293 -42.54 79.91 30.46
N ASN A 294 -43.77 79.86 29.96
CA ASN A 294 -44.38 78.61 29.52
C ASN A 294 -43.61 77.99 28.34
N HIS A 295 -43.14 78.83 27.42
CA HIS A 295 -42.28 78.38 26.33
C HIS A 295 -40.95 77.84 26.84
N GLU A 296 -40.30 78.52 27.79
CA GLU A 296 -39.07 78.07 28.43
C GLU A 296 -39.25 76.74 29.17
N LEU A 297 -40.33 76.58 29.94
CA LEU A 297 -40.66 75.31 30.60
C LEU A 297 -40.82 74.16 29.60
N SER A 298 -41.45 74.41 28.44
CA SER A 298 -41.55 73.41 27.37
C SER A 298 -40.19 73.02 26.79
N ILE A 299 -39.26 73.97 26.65
CA ILE A 299 -37.89 73.69 26.19
C ILE A 299 -37.15 72.84 27.22
N VAL A 300 -37.27 73.18 28.51
CA VAL A 300 -36.63 72.44 29.60
C VAL A 300 -37.12 70.99 29.66
N ASP A 301 -38.43 70.76 29.54
CA ASP A 301 -39.01 69.40 29.48
C ASP A 301 -38.45 68.59 28.28
N GLY A 302 -38.35 69.23 27.11
CA GLY A 302 -37.71 68.64 25.93
C GLY A 302 -36.23 68.27 26.19
N ASN A 303 -35.48 69.14 26.85
CA ASN A 303 -34.08 68.89 27.20
C ASN A 303 -33.92 67.75 28.22
N ILE A 304 -34.83 67.62 29.18
CA ILE A 304 -34.85 66.48 30.13
C ILE A 304 -35.06 65.17 29.36
N GLN A 305 -35.99 65.14 28.40
CA GLN A 305 -36.22 63.95 27.57
C GLN A 305 -34.99 63.62 26.70
N LEU A 306 -34.35 64.61 26.09
CA LEU A 306 -33.12 64.42 25.32
C LEU A 306 -31.97 63.88 26.18
N SER A 307 -31.81 64.40 27.40
CA SER A 307 -30.83 63.91 28.38
C SER A 307 -31.07 62.44 28.73
N ALA A 308 -32.32 62.05 28.98
CA ALA A 308 -32.68 60.66 29.27
C ALA A 308 -32.41 59.72 28.07
N GLN A 309 -32.69 60.18 26.84
CA GLN A 309 -32.38 59.43 25.63
C GLN A 309 -30.87 59.25 25.44
N ALA A 310 -30.06 60.30 25.68
CA ALA A 310 -28.60 60.22 25.62
C ALA A 310 -28.06 59.21 26.65
N LYS A 311 -28.56 59.24 27.90
CA LYS A 311 -28.21 58.26 28.93
C LYS A 311 -28.49 56.82 28.48
N LYS A 312 -29.65 56.57 27.87
CA LYS A 312 -29.98 55.24 27.31
C LYS A 312 -28.99 54.80 26.24
N LYS A 313 -28.57 55.70 25.35
CA LYS A 313 -27.56 55.39 24.32
C LYS A 313 -26.21 55.01 24.92
N PHE A 314 -25.79 55.64 26.02
CA PHE A 314 -24.58 55.21 26.73
C PHE A 314 -24.71 53.81 27.35
N PHE A 315 -25.88 53.42 27.86
CA PHE A 315 -26.11 52.04 28.29
C PHE A 315 -26.06 51.04 27.13
N ASP A 316 -26.60 51.40 25.95
CA ASP A 316 -26.49 50.56 24.75
C ASP A 316 -25.00 50.37 24.37
N ILE A 317 -24.19 51.44 24.42
CA ILE A 317 -22.74 51.39 24.15
C ILE A 317 -22.03 50.53 25.21
N GLN A 318 -22.38 50.65 26.49
CA GLN A 318 -21.83 49.81 27.55
C GLN A 318 -22.02 48.32 27.26
N GLY A 319 -23.25 47.90 26.90
CA GLY A 319 -23.53 46.50 26.56
C GLY A 319 -22.74 46.02 25.34
N ALA A 320 -22.55 46.89 24.33
CA ALA A 320 -21.70 46.59 23.19
C ALA A 320 -20.22 46.44 23.58
N THR A 321 -19.70 47.32 24.43
CA THR A 321 -18.32 47.27 24.95
C THR A 321 -18.08 46.00 25.76
N GLU A 322 -19.01 45.60 26.64
CA GLU A 322 -18.91 44.34 27.40
C GLU A 322 -18.89 43.11 26.48
N THR A 323 -19.69 43.13 25.41
CA THR A 323 -19.70 42.07 24.40
C THR A 323 -18.36 42.01 23.65
N THR A 324 -17.79 43.15 23.30
CA THR A 324 -16.46 43.26 22.69
C THR A 324 -15.38 42.70 23.63
N THR A 325 -15.41 43.01 24.92
CA THR A 325 -14.45 42.45 25.90
C THR A 325 -14.54 40.93 25.96
N LYS A 326 -15.75 40.34 25.99
CA LYS A 326 -15.94 38.89 25.96
C LYS A 326 -15.39 38.25 24.67
N ALA A 327 -15.59 38.91 23.53
CA ALA A 327 -15.04 38.44 22.25
C ALA A 327 -13.51 38.46 22.27
N ILE A 328 -12.89 39.50 22.84
CA ILE A 328 -11.43 39.60 23.00
C ILE A 328 -10.89 38.50 23.92
N ASP A 329 -11.55 38.24 25.06
CA ASP A 329 -11.16 37.13 25.95
C ASP A 329 -11.22 35.77 25.24
N HIS A 330 -12.23 35.58 24.38
CA HIS A 330 -12.33 34.37 23.56
C HIS A 330 -11.20 34.27 22.52
N ILE A 331 -10.82 35.38 21.87
CA ILE A 331 -9.67 35.43 20.95
C ILE A 331 -8.38 35.04 21.68
N LEU A 332 -8.12 35.60 22.87
CA LEU A 332 -6.95 35.25 23.68
C LEU A 332 -6.92 33.77 24.08
N ALA A 333 -8.08 33.17 24.38
CA ALA A 333 -8.16 31.74 24.66
C ALA A 333 -7.89 30.89 23.41
N LEU A 334 -8.31 31.34 22.23
CA LEU A 334 -8.07 30.65 20.96
C LEU A 334 -6.60 30.72 20.54
N THR A 335 -5.95 31.88 20.67
CA THR A 335 -4.52 32.03 20.36
C THR A 335 -3.67 31.09 21.21
N GLN A 336 -3.99 30.93 22.50
CA GLN A 336 -3.29 29.99 23.37
C GLN A 336 -3.48 28.52 22.93
N LYS A 337 -4.68 28.14 22.49
CA LYS A 337 -4.92 26.80 21.92
C LYS A 337 -4.20 26.58 20.59
N GLU A 338 -4.06 27.60 19.76
CA GLU A 338 -3.30 27.51 18.51
C GLU A 338 -1.82 27.26 18.77
N VAL A 339 -1.22 27.94 19.77
CA VAL A 339 0.16 27.68 20.21
C VAL A 339 0.37 26.20 20.53
N GLU A 340 -0.53 25.58 21.28
CA GLU A 340 -0.44 24.15 21.63
C GLU A 340 -0.52 23.24 20.40
N LYS A 341 -1.46 23.51 19.49
CA LYS A 341 -1.62 22.74 18.25
C LYS A 341 -0.38 22.83 17.36
N ILE A 342 0.17 24.02 17.19
CA ILE A 342 1.33 24.26 16.33
C ILE A 342 2.58 23.61 16.90
N ARG A 343 2.76 23.59 18.23
CA ARG A 343 3.81 22.76 18.86
C ARG A 343 3.65 21.27 18.52
N GLY A 344 2.41 20.78 18.48
CA GLY A 344 2.12 19.42 18.01
C GLY A 344 2.57 19.18 16.56
N VAL A 345 2.32 20.14 15.66
CA VAL A 345 2.77 20.05 14.26
C VAL A 345 4.31 20.12 14.16
N ASP A 346 4.97 20.97 14.95
CA ASP A 346 6.44 21.08 14.95
C ASP A 346 7.12 19.77 15.37
N ASN A 347 6.59 19.14 16.43
CA ASN A 347 7.05 17.84 16.89
C ASN A 347 6.83 16.76 15.81
N PHE A 348 5.66 16.77 15.17
CA PHE A 348 5.34 15.84 14.10
C PHE A 348 6.27 16.01 12.90
N MET A 349 6.57 17.25 12.48
CA MET A 349 7.54 17.53 11.42
C MET A 349 8.96 17.09 11.79
N GLY A 350 9.34 17.21 13.07
CA GLY A 350 10.59 16.63 13.58
C GLY A 350 10.63 15.10 13.42
N ALA A 351 9.53 14.41 13.74
CA ALA A 351 9.42 12.97 13.56
C ALA A 351 9.47 12.56 12.08
N VAL A 352 8.84 13.33 11.18
CA VAL A 352 8.89 13.10 9.72
C VAL A 352 10.32 13.23 9.19
N ALA A 353 11.06 14.27 9.59
CA ALA A 353 12.46 14.44 9.17
C ALA A 353 13.36 13.29 9.67
N ASN A 354 13.15 12.83 10.90
CA ASN A 354 13.86 11.67 11.44
C ASN A 354 13.51 10.38 10.69
N ALA A 355 12.23 10.17 10.38
CA ALA A 355 11.77 9.01 9.61
C ALA A 355 12.36 8.99 8.19
N ALA A 356 12.41 10.15 7.52
CA ALA A 356 13.04 10.28 6.22
C ALA A 356 14.52 9.88 6.27
N THR A 357 15.25 10.35 7.30
CA THR A 357 16.66 10.00 7.50
C THR A 357 16.86 8.50 7.75
N ALA A 358 16.04 7.88 8.60
CA ALA A 358 16.09 6.45 8.88
C ALA A 358 15.75 5.60 7.65
N CYS A 359 14.79 6.05 6.84
CA CYS A 359 14.43 5.38 5.59
C CYS A 359 15.56 5.47 4.56
N SER A 360 16.24 6.62 4.43
CA SER A 360 17.42 6.75 3.58
C SER A 360 18.56 5.80 4.01
N ALA A 361 18.80 5.62 5.30
CA ALA A 361 19.77 4.64 5.79
C ALA A 361 19.36 3.19 5.41
N THR A 362 18.07 2.86 5.58
CA THR A 362 17.55 1.54 5.19
C THR A 362 17.63 1.31 3.67
N ALA A 363 17.42 2.36 2.87
CA ALA A 363 17.58 2.32 1.41
C ALA A 363 19.03 2.02 1.01
N GLU A 364 20.01 2.60 1.70
CA GLU A 364 21.43 2.32 1.49
C GLU A 364 21.80 0.86 1.85
N GLU A 365 21.31 0.36 2.98
CA GLU A 365 21.47 -1.04 3.39
C GLU A 365 20.85 -2.00 2.35
N THR A 366 19.66 -1.68 1.86
CA THR A 366 18.96 -2.51 0.86
C THR A 366 19.70 -2.49 -0.47
N THR A 367 20.25 -1.35 -0.89
CA THR A 367 21.09 -1.23 -2.11
C THR A 367 22.30 -2.15 -1.99
N THR A 368 22.95 -2.14 -0.83
CA THR A 368 24.12 -2.98 -0.56
C THR A 368 23.75 -4.46 -0.61
N ALA A 369 22.62 -4.86 -0.01
CA ALA A 369 22.11 -6.23 -0.09
C ALA A 369 21.80 -6.68 -1.53
N SER A 370 21.17 -5.82 -2.34
CA SER A 370 20.89 -6.10 -3.76
C SER A 370 22.17 -6.25 -4.59
N GLN A 371 23.23 -5.48 -4.30
CA GLN A 371 24.55 -5.64 -4.93
C GLN A 371 25.21 -6.98 -4.55
N HIS A 372 25.14 -7.37 -3.28
CA HIS A 372 25.63 -8.68 -2.84
C HIS A 372 24.88 -9.82 -3.52
N GLN A 373 23.56 -9.70 -3.67
CA GLN A 373 22.74 -10.68 -4.37
C GLN A 373 23.10 -10.80 -5.85
N ALA A 374 23.37 -9.67 -6.52
CA ALA A 374 23.81 -9.69 -7.92
C ALA A 374 25.15 -10.44 -8.07
N LYS A 375 26.11 -10.18 -7.18
CA LYS A 375 27.38 -10.92 -7.17
C LYS A 375 27.20 -12.42 -6.91
N ALA A 376 26.30 -12.80 -6.00
CA ALA A 376 25.99 -14.20 -5.75
C ALA A 376 25.40 -14.89 -7.00
N MET A 377 24.63 -14.18 -7.83
CA MET A 377 24.14 -14.72 -9.11
C MET A 377 25.28 -14.97 -10.10
N GLU A 378 26.30 -14.10 -10.17
CA GLU A 378 27.50 -14.34 -10.99
C GLU A 378 28.20 -15.65 -10.61
N GLU A 379 28.37 -15.92 -9.31
CA GLU A 379 28.96 -17.17 -8.81
C GLU A 379 28.09 -18.41 -9.13
N ILE A 380 26.76 -18.24 -9.14
CA ILE A 380 25.83 -19.30 -9.55
C ILE A 380 25.95 -19.58 -11.05
N TYR A 381 26.05 -18.56 -11.90
CA TYR A 381 26.25 -18.75 -13.34
C TYR A 381 27.53 -19.56 -13.64
N GLU A 382 28.65 -19.25 -12.96
CA GLU A 382 29.86 -20.06 -13.09
C GLU A 382 29.66 -21.52 -12.67
N SER A 383 28.86 -21.75 -11.63
CA SER A 383 28.55 -23.09 -11.12
C SER A 383 27.66 -23.88 -12.07
N ILE A 384 26.67 -23.22 -12.69
CA ILE A 384 25.82 -23.79 -13.73
C ILE A 384 26.66 -24.23 -14.93
N GLU A 385 27.61 -23.41 -15.38
CA GLU A 385 28.50 -23.76 -16.48
C GLU A 385 29.35 -25.00 -16.15
N LYS A 386 29.92 -25.05 -14.94
CA LYS A 386 30.68 -26.21 -14.45
C LYS A 386 29.83 -27.48 -14.42
N PHE A 387 28.58 -27.41 -13.93
CA PHE A 387 27.66 -28.55 -13.93
C PHE A 387 27.28 -29.00 -15.34
N GLY A 388 27.00 -28.07 -16.25
CA GLY A 388 26.72 -28.39 -17.66
C GLY A 388 27.90 -29.07 -18.35
N ASN A 389 29.12 -28.61 -18.07
CA ASN A 389 30.35 -29.21 -18.59
C ASN A 389 30.59 -30.61 -18.01
N MET A 390 30.44 -30.79 -16.69
CA MET A 390 30.53 -32.10 -16.03
C MET A 390 29.51 -33.10 -16.58
N ALA A 391 28.26 -32.69 -16.79
CA ALA A 391 27.24 -33.55 -17.40
C ALA A 391 27.66 -33.96 -18.81
N ARG A 392 28.13 -33.02 -19.63
CA ARG A 392 28.59 -33.32 -21.00
C ARG A 392 29.79 -34.27 -21.01
N GLU A 393 30.73 -34.09 -20.09
CA GLU A 393 31.90 -34.96 -19.93
C GLU A 393 31.50 -36.37 -19.51
N LEU A 394 30.63 -36.51 -18.49
CA LEU A 394 30.09 -37.81 -18.06
C LEU A 394 29.39 -38.53 -19.23
N LYS A 395 28.54 -37.81 -19.97
CA LYS A 395 27.87 -38.35 -21.16
C LYS A 395 28.87 -38.83 -22.20
N THR A 396 29.91 -38.04 -22.47
CA THR A 396 30.96 -38.38 -23.46
C THR A 396 31.76 -39.61 -23.04
N ILE A 397 32.21 -39.68 -21.78
CA ILE A 397 32.93 -40.83 -21.23
C ILE A 397 32.06 -42.07 -21.38
N ILE A 398 30.81 -42.03 -20.94
CA ILE A 398 29.91 -43.18 -20.99
C ILE A 398 29.56 -43.60 -22.42
N MET A 399 29.34 -42.64 -23.33
CA MET A 399 29.13 -42.95 -24.75
C MET A 399 30.37 -43.57 -25.41
N SER A 400 31.59 -43.31 -24.91
CA SER A 400 32.79 -44.00 -25.40
C SER A 400 32.82 -45.49 -25.01
N TYR A 401 32.22 -45.87 -23.88
CA TYR A 401 32.04 -47.28 -23.47
C TYR A 401 30.87 -47.96 -24.20
N ALA A 402 29.87 -47.18 -24.60
CA ALA A 402 28.71 -47.61 -25.36
C ALA A 402 28.83 -47.17 -26.82
N GLN A 403 29.77 -47.75 -27.59
CA GLN A 403 29.83 -47.53 -29.05
C GLN A 403 28.48 -47.80 -29.72
N GLU A 404 28.20 -47.14 -30.86
CA GLU A 404 26.91 -47.20 -31.57
C GLU A 404 26.38 -48.65 -31.67
N PHE A 405 25.24 -48.89 -31.01
CA PHE A 405 24.47 -50.09 -31.22
C PHE A 405 23.91 -50.02 -32.65
N HIS A 406 24.37 -50.93 -33.50
CA HIS A 406 23.90 -51.00 -34.89
C HIS A 406 22.65 -51.87 -34.91
N LEU A 407 21.53 -51.27 -35.29
CA LEU A 407 20.27 -51.97 -35.51
C LEU A 407 20.43 -52.88 -36.72
N ASP A 408 20.26 -54.19 -36.53
CA ASP A 408 20.19 -55.13 -37.64
C ASP A 408 18.81 -55.06 -38.34
N GLU A 409 18.64 -55.85 -39.41
CA GLU A 409 17.40 -55.85 -40.19
C GLU A 409 16.21 -56.38 -39.37
N ASP A 410 16.45 -57.28 -38.41
CA ASP A 410 15.42 -57.83 -37.53
C ASP A 410 15.00 -56.79 -36.47
N ASP A 411 15.96 -56.07 -35.89
CA ASP A 411 15.71 -54.96 -34.96
C ASP A 411 14.86 -53.87 -35.62
N GLN A 412 15.19 -53.49 -36.85
CA GLN A 412 14.42 -52.48 -37.60
C GLN A 412 12.99 -52.96 -37.86
N ASN A 413 12.81 -54.24 -38.18
CA ASN A 413 11.48 -54.84 -38.35
C ASN A 413 10.71 -54.87 -37.02
N HIS A 414 11.35 -55.19 -35.89
CA HIS A 414 10.71 -55.16 -34.58
C HIS A 414 10.28 -53.74 -34.19
N ILE A 415 11.14 -52.73 -34.41
CA ILE A 415 10.84 -51.33 -34.16
C ILE A 415 9.62 -50.88 -34.97
N GLU A 416 9.57 -51.18 -36.27
CA GLU A 416 8.46 -50.76 -37.12
C GLU A 416 7.15 -51.49 -36.76
N ASN A 417 7.23 -52.78 -36.40
CA ASN A 417 6.07 -53.55 -35.92
C ASN A 417 5.50 -52.97 -34.62
N VAL A 418 6.36 -52.67 -33.64
CA VAL A 418 5.91 -52.04 -32.39
C VAL A 418 5.40 -50.63 -32.63
N LYS A 419 6.06 -49.84 -33.49
CA LYS A 419 5.60 -48.50 -33.88
C LYS A 419 4.17 -48.52 -34.43
N ASN A 420 3.89 -49.42 -35.37
CA ASN A 420 2.55 -49.58 -35.94
C ASN A 420 1.52 -50.02 -34.90
N LEU A 421 1.90 -50.93 -33.99
CA LEU A 421 1.06 -51.34 -32.87
C LEU A 421 0.72 -50.17 -31.94
N LEU A 422 1.72 -49.41 -31.48
CA LEU A 422 1.51 -48.27 -30.60
C LEU A 422 0.70 -47.16 -31.29
N GLN A 423 0.91 -46.95 -32.58
CA GLN A 423 0.11 -46.00 -33.36
C GLN A 423 -1.36 -46.42 -33.46
N GLY A 424 -1.64 -47.73 -33.60
CA GLY A 424 -3.00 -48.27 -33.53
C GLY A 424 -3.64 -48.02 -32.17
N ILE A 425 -2.94 -48.38 -31.09
CA ILE A 425 -3.42 -48.20 -29.72
C ILE A 425 -3.72 -46.73 -29.41
N ALA A 426 -2.80 -45.82 -29.75
CA ALA A 426 -2.95 -44.39 -29.51
C ALA A 426 -4.10 -43.74 -30.32
N LYS A 427 -4.54 -44.36 -31.42
CA LYS A 427 -5.69 -43.92 -32.22
C LYS A 427 -7.02 -44.51 -31.72
N GLU A 428 -7.00 -45.76 -31.25
CA GLU A 428 -8.20 -46.52 -30.91
C GLU A 428 -8.66 -46.36 -29.45
N HIS A 429 -7.78 -45.92 -28.55
CA HIS A 429 -8.06 -45.84 -27.12
C HIS A 429 -7.88 -44.43 -26.57
N LYS A 430 -8.71 -44.07 -25.59
CA LYS A 430 -8.52 -42.84 -24.79
C LYS A 430 -7.49 -43.04 -23.69
N LEU A 431 -6.94 -41.93 -23.19
CA LEU A 431 -5.93 -41.93 -22.13
C LEU A 431 -6.38 -42.73 -20.89
N GLU A 432 -7.65 -42.59 -20.50
CA GLU A 432 -8.21 -43.24 -19.31
C GLU A 432 -8.42 -44.75 -19.48
N GLU A 433 -8.51 -45.23 -20.72
CA GLU A 433 -8.74 -46.64 -21.05
C GLU A 433 -7.43 -47.46 -20.99
N LEU A 434 -6.27 -46.79 -21.11
CA LEU A 434 -4.95 -47.40 -21.08
C LEU A 434 -4.44 -47.62 -19.65
N THR A 435 -5.17 -48.45 -18.90
CA THR A 435 -4.83 -48.83 -17.53
C THR A 435 -3.63 -49.79 -17.47
N ASN A 436 -3.02 -49.95 -16.29
CA ASN A 436 -1.95 -50.93 -16.05
C ASN A 436 -2.30 -52.34 -16.56
N GLY A 437 -3.55 -52.78 -16.35
CA GLY A 437 -4.01 -54.10 -16.80
C GLY A 437 -4.04 -54.20 -18.32
N LYS A 438 -4.51 -53.16 -19.01
CA LYS A 438 -4.56 -53.12 -20.47
C LYS A 438 -3.16 -53.10 -21.09
N LEU A 439 -2.25 -52.30 -20.54
CA LEU A 439 -0.86 -52.25 -21.00
C LEU A 439 -0.15 -53.61 -20.80
N LYS A 440 -0.42 -54.31 -19.68
CA LYS A 440 0.12 -55.66 -19.46
C LYS A 440 -0.40 -56.67 -20.48
N GLU A 441 -1.69 -56.64 -20.81
CA GLU A 441 -2.29 -57.49 -21.85
C GLU A 441 -1.61 -57.27 -23.22
N VAL A 442 -1.37 -56.01 -23.59
CA VAL A 442 -0.69 -55.66 -24.85
C VAL A 442 0.75 -56.19 -24.86
N LYS A 443 1.48 -56.00 -23.76
CA LYS A 443 2.85 -56.50 -23.62
C LYS A 443 2.91 -58.03 -23.69
N GLU A 444 2.01 -58.75 -23.03
CA GLU A 444 1.98 -60.23 -23.07
C GLU A 444 1.76 -60.80 -24.47
N LYS A 445 1.05 -60.06 -25.34
CA LYS A 445 0.80 -60.46 -26.74
C LYS A 445 1.92 -60.08 -27.71
N ASN A 446 2.91 -59.29 -27.29
CA ASN A 446 4.01 -58.85 -28.13
C ASN A 446 5.35 -59.02 -27.41
N THR A 447 6.09 -60.04 -27.80
CA THR A 447 7.36 -60.41 -27.17
C THR A 447 8.50 -59.42 -27.40
N TYR A 448 8.33 -58.44 -28.30
CA TYR A 448 9.32 -57.40 -28.61
C TYR A 448 9.13 -56.14 -27.77
N LEU A 449 8.02 -56.03 -27.04
CA LEU A 449 7.76 -54.92 -26.13
C LEU A 449 8.38 -55.19 -24.75
N GLU A 450 9.40 -54.41 -24.45
CA GLU A 450 10.10 -54.46 -23.17
C GLU A 450 9.24 -53.87 -22.04
N LEU A 451 8.67 -52.69 -22.28
CA LEU A 451 7.76 -52.01 -21.38
C LEU A 451 6.77 -51.14 -22.13
N LEU A 452 5.72 -50.75 -21.41
CA LEU A 452 4.76 -49.76 -21.86
C LEU A 452 4.45 -48.82 -20.70
N ALA A 453 4.30 -47.54 -21.01
CA ALA A 453 3.85 -46.54 -20.08
C ALA A 453 2.97 -45.51 -20.78
N VAL A 454 2.09 -44.87 -20.01
CA VAL A 454 1.24 -43.78 -20.47
C VAL A 454 1.41 -42.61 -19.54
N THR A 455 1.61 -41.42 -20.10
CA THR A 455 1.80 -40.17 -19.35
C THR A 455 0.62 -39.23 -19.56
N GLY A 456 0.40 -38.32 -18.60
CA GLY A 456 -0.45 -37.16 -18.83
C GLY A 456 0.32 -35.99 -19.45
N ILE A 457 -0.39 -34.91 -19.76
CA ILE A 457 0.18 -33.62 -20.21
C ILE A 457 1.14 -32.98 -19.19
N ASP A 458 1.10 -33.44 -17.93
CA ASP A 458 1.96 -33.01 -16.83
C ASP A 458 3.31 -33.75 -16.78
N GLY A 459 3.57 -34.69 -17.71
CA GLY A 459 4.79 -35.48 -17.76
C GLY A 459 4.81 -36.67 -16.80
N LEU A 460 3.76 -36.82 -15.99
CA LEU A 460 3.67 -37.86 -14.99
C LEU A 460 3.09 -39.15 -15.57
N ILE A 461 3.74 -40.28 -15.29
CA ILE A 461 3.25 -41.61 -15.67
C ILE A 461 1.94 -41.90 -14.91
N LYS A 462 0.87 -42.16 -15.67
CA LYS A 462 -0.46 -42.51 -15.18
C LYS A 462 -0.67 -44.02 -15.13
N ALA A 463 -0.08 -44.76 -16.07
CA ALA A 463 -0.14 -46.22 -16.12
C ALA A 463 1.15 -46.81 -16.73
N ALA A 464 1.55 -48.00 -16.29
CA ALA A 464 2.74 -48.69 -16.80
C ALA A 464 2.67 -50.23 -16.62
N THR A 465 3.51 -50.95 -17.36
CA THR A 465 3.69 -52.41 -17.21
C THR A 465 4.68 -52.80 -16.10
N PHE A 466 5.32 -51.81 -15.47
CA PHE A 466 6.29 -51.98 -14.38
C PHE A 466 5.82 -51.26 -13.10
N GLU A 467 6.45 -51.58 -11.97
CA GLU A 467 6.15 -50.93 -10.69
C GLU A 467 6.76 -49.52 -10.64
N LEU A 468 5.92 -48.53 -10.36
CA LEU A 468 6.34 -47.15 -10.24
C LEU A 468 7.01 -46.91 -8.87
N ASN A 469 8.15 -46.24 -8.88
CA ASN A 469 8.75 -45.64 -7.68
C ASN A 469 8.84 -44.11 -7.84
N SER A 470 9.18 -43.40 -6.76
CA SER A 470 9.21 -41.94 -6.72
C SER A 470 10.18 -41.31 -7.73
N THR A 471 11.18 -42.04 -8.23
CA THR A 471 12.21 -41.53 -9.14
C THR A 471 11.85 -41.69 -10.63
N ILE A 472 10.89 -42.57 -10.95
CA ILE A 472 10.54 -42.98 -12.33
C ILE A 472 9.16 -42.43 -12.74
N ARG A 473 8.46 -41.77 -11.82
CA ARG A 473 7.10 -41.27 -12.04
C ARG A 473 7.02 -40.08 -13.00
N ASP A 474 8.10 -39.32 -13.17
CA ASP A 474 8.16 -38.13 -14.01
C ASP A 474 9.14 -38.33 -15.17
N VAL A 475 8.61 -38.27 -16.39
CA VAL A 475 9.38 -38.34 -17.64
C VAL A 475 9.25 -37.05 -18.45
N GLY A 476 8.73 -35.97 -17.86
CA GLY A 476 8.49 -34.68 -18.51
C GLY A 476 9.76 -34.03 -19.08
N HIS A 477 10.92 -34.35 -18.50
CA HIS A 477 12.23 -33.90 -18.95
C HIS A 477 12.81 -34.71 -20.13
N ARG A 478 12.20 -35.85 -20.50
CA ARG A 478 12.75 -36.76 -21.51
C ARG A 478 12.41 -36.29 -22.92
N GLU A 479 13.39 -36.36 -23.82
CA GLU A 479 13.27 -35.89 -25.20
C GLU A 479 12.08 -36.52 -25.94
N PHE A 480 11.87 -37.82 -25.77
CA PHE A 480 10.74 -38.53 -26.38
C PHE A 480 9.37 -37.98 -25.94
N TYR A 481 9.25 -37.49 -24.70
CA TYR A 481 8.02 -36.93 -24.19
C TYR A 481 7.80 -35.51 -24.73
N LEU A 482 8.86 -34.69 -24.66
CA LEU A 482 8.83 -33.30 -25.12
C LEU A 482 8.53 -33.18 -26.63
N ASP A 483 8.95 -34.16 -27.43
CA ASP A 483 8.62 -34.17 -28.86
C ASP A 483 7.23 -34.77 -29.13
N ALA A 484 6.86 -35.85 -28.43
CA ALA A 484 5.55 -36.47 -28.59
C ALA A 484 4.41 -35.53 -28.18
N ILE A 485 4.57 -34.72 -27.14
CA ILE A 485 3.54 -33.77 -26.71
C ILE A 485 3.35 -32.59 -27.68
N LYS A 486 4.31 -32.36 -28.59
CA LYS A 486 4.16 -31.42 -29.73
C LYS A 486 3.38 -32.04 -30.90
N GLY A 487 3.06 -33.34 -30.81
CA GLY A 487 2.25 -34.07 -31.78
C GLY A 487 3.04 -34.95 -32.74
N ASN A 488 4.35 -35.08 -32.54
CA ASN A 488 5.22 -35.90 -33.36
C ASN A 488 5.27 -37.35 -32.87
N ILE A 489 5.55 -38.29 -33.77
CA ILE A 489 5.93 -39.65 -33.37
C ILE A 489 7.44 -39.64 -33.16
N TYR A 490 7.88 -39.87 -31.92
CA TYR A 490 9.30 -39.91 -31.60
C TYR A 490 9.80 -41.36 -31.55
N VAL A 491 10.96 -41.60 -32.15
CA VAL A 491 11.70 -42.87 -32.05
C VAL A 491 13.11 -42.52 -31.61
N SER A 492 13.52 -43.00 -30.44
CA SER A 492 14.85 -42.72 -29.92
C SER A 492 15.93 -43.44 -30.72
N LYS A 493 17.17 -42.94 -30.63
CA LYS A 493 18.33 -43.80 -30.90
C LYS A 493 18.38 -44.94 -29.88
N PRO A 494 19.03 -46.08 -30.20
CA PRO A 494 19.23 -47.15 -29.24
C PRO A 494 19.94 -46.65 -27.97
N TYR A 495 19.40 -46.99 -26.81
CA TYR A 495 20.02 -46.67 -25.52
C TYR A 495 19.73 -47.75 -24.48
N ILE A 496 20.47 -47.74 -23.37
CA ILE A 496 20.27 -48.72 -22.29
C ILE A 496 19.14 -48.25 -21.38
N SER A 497 18.08 -49.05 -21.29
CA SER A 497 16.97 -48.78 -20.39
C SER A 497 17.42 -48.82 -18.94
N SER A 498 17.09 -47.77 -18.19
CA SER A 498 17.37 -47.70 -16.74
C SER A 498 16.47 -48.62 -15.90
N LEU A 499 15.47 -49.26 -16.53
CA LEU A 499 14.47 -50.12 -15.89
C LEU A 499 14.79 -51.60 -16.05
N THR A 500 15.29 -51.99 -17.21
CA THR A 500 15.54 -53.40 -17.56
C THR A 500 17.02 -53.74 -17.70
N ASP A 501 17.87 -52.71 -17.76
CA ASP A 501 19.31 -52.80 -17.97
C ASP A 501 19.69 -53.41 -19.33
N ASP A 502 18.80 -53.35 -20.33
CA ASP A 502 19.02 -53.86 -21.68
C ASP A 502 18.90 -52.74 -22.74
N TYR A 503 19.40 -53.00 -23.95
CA TYR A 503 19.26 -52.06 -25.05
C TYR A 503 17.82 -52.00 -25.55
N CYS A 504 17.35 -50.78 -25.72
CA CYS A 504 16.03 -50.52 -26.22
C CYS A 504 15.99 -49.32 -27.16
N VAL A 505 14.92 -49.28 -27.95
CA VAL A 505 14.47 -48.06 -28.63
C VAL A 505 13.13 -47.67 -28.03
N THR A 506 13.05 -46.46 -27.51
CA THR A 506 11.80 -45.89 -27.02
C THR A 506 11.04 -45.27 -28.18
N ILE A 507 9.78 -45.65 -28.30
CA ILE A 507 8.83 -45.05 -29.21
C ILE A 507 7.80 -44.30 -28.37
N ALA A 508 7.62 -43.01 -28.62
CA ALA A 508 6.60 -42.20 -27.97
C ALA A 508 5.57 -41.70 -28.98
N MET A 509 4.31 -41.97 -28.68
CA MET A 509 3.14 -41.67 -29.51
C MET A 509 2.26 -40.63 -28.80
N PRO A 510 1.83 -39.56 -29.47
CA PRO A 510 0.85 -38.63 -28.91
C PRO A 510 -0.52 -39.31 -28.80
N ILE A 511 -1.13 -39.23 -27.62
CA ILE A 511 -2.52 -39.63 -27.41
C ILE A 511 -3.38 -38.38 -27.57
N LYS A 512 -4.36 -38.44 -28.49
CA LYS A 512 -5.26 -37.31 -28.78
C LYS A 512 -6.66 -37.61 -28.26
N GLU A 513 -7.29 -36.60 -27.69
CA GLU A 513 -8.72 -36.61 -27.42
C GLU A 513 -9.52 -36.54 -28.73
N THR A 514 -10.83 -36.80 -28.66
CA THR A 514 -11.76 -36.64 -29.79
C THR A 514 -11.77 -35.21 -30.37
N SER A 515 -11.35 -34.22 -29.59
CA SER A 515 -11.16 -32.81 -29.99
C SER A 515 -9.90 -32.56 -30.83
N GLY A 516 -9.02 -33.56 -30.97
CA GLY A 516 -7.71 -33.43 -31.62
C GLY A 516 -6.61 -32.88 -30.71
N ARG A 517 -6.95 -32.45 -29.48
CA ARG A 517 -5.99 -31.99 -28.47
C ARG A 517 -5.17 -33.16 -27.93
N ILE A 518 -3.86 -32.98 -27.80
CA ILE A 518 -2.98 -33.96 -27.16
C ILE A 518 -3.23 -33.93 -25.65
N CYS A 519 -3.42 -35.09 -25.05
CA CYS A 519 -3.73 -35.23 -23.61
C CYS A 519 -2.67 -36.01 -22.84
N GLY A 520 -1.74 -36.65 -23.55
CA GLY A 520 -0.70 -37.48 -22.97
C GLY A 520 0.13 -38.19 -24.04
N THR A 521 1.03 -39.07 -23.62
CA THR A 521 1.86 -39.86 -24.53
C THR A 521 1.80 -41.34 -24.17
N LEU A 522 1.70 -42.21 -25.18
CA LEU A 522 1.91 -43.65 -25.07
C LEU A 522 3.37 -43.95 -25.40
N ILE A 523 4.06 -44.57 -24.48
CA ILE A 523 5.49 -44.86 -24.55
C ILE A 523 5.64 -46.38 -24.58
N GLY A 524 6.45 -46.89 -25.50
CA GLY A 524 6.87 -48.28 -25.49
C GLY A 524 8.35 -48.42 -25.79
N ASP A 525 9.03 -49.24 -25.01
CA ASP A 525 10.43 -49.59 -25.30
C ASP A 525 10.45 -50.92 -26.05
N VAL A 526 11.15 -50.93 -27.16
CA VAL A 526 11.38 -52.11 -28.00
C VAL A 526 12.69 -52.75 -27.56
N THR A 527 12.66 -54.02 -27.17
CA THR A 527 13.88 -54.78 -26.86
C THR A 527 14.69 -55.04 -28.13
N LEU A 528 16.03 -54.89 -28.04
CA LEU A 528 17.00 -55.17 -29.10
C LEU A 528 17.89 -56.41 -28.81
#